data_AF-A0A8X6PXZ6-F1
#
_entry.id   AF-A0A8X6PXZ6-F1
#
_cell.length_a   1.000
_cell.length_b   1.000
_cell.length_c   1.000
_cell.angle_alpha   90.00
_cell.angle_beta   90.00
_cell.angle_gamma   90.00
#
_symmetry.space_group_name_H-M   'P 1'
#
loop_
_entity.id
_entity.type
_entity.pdbx_description
1 polymer ?
#
loop_
_entity_poly.entity_id
_entity_poly.type
_entity_poly.pdbx_seq_one_letter_code
_entity_poly.pdbx_strand_id
1 'polypeptide(L)'
;MNLQKFESVIASCLCKIGSNQNAKRGRYSNTSIEQMFQTERCKGTAQSVPCNIRRDGINHWPIWSEKRIRCKFPNCKGYTQTECKKCKVGLRYNKVNNCFKNFPCM
;
A
#
# COMPACT_ATOMS: atom_id res chain seq x y z
N MET A 1 12.49 53.64 4.37
CA MET A 1 12.00 52.26 4.21
C MET A 1 10.73 52.13 5.05
N ASN A 2 9.58 51.78 4.47
CA ASN A 2 8.36 51.56 5.26
C ASN A 2 8.39 50.17 5.90
N LEU A 3 7.67 49.99 7.00
CA LEU A 3 7.65 48.75 7.78
C LEU A 3 7.37 47.50 6.92
N GLN A 4 6.42 47.59 6.00
CA GLN A 4 6.12 46.54 5.02
C GLN A 4 7.32 46.13 4.14
N LYS A 5 8.16 47.09 3.74
CA LYS A 5 9.39 46.81 2.97
C LYS A 5 10.46 46.15 3.84
N PHE A 6 10.51 46.49 5.12
CA PHE A 6 11.43 45.88 6.07
C PHE A 6 11.04 44.43 6.39
N GLU A 7 9.76 44.18 6.66
CA GLU A 7 9.23 42.83 6.93
C GLU A 7 9.39 41.89 5.73
N SER A 8 9.13 42.39 4.51
CA SER A 8 9.32 41.59 3.29
C SER A 8 10.78 41.22 3.05
N VAL A 9 11.73 42.10 3.37
CA VAL A 9 13.16 41.79 3.30
C VAL A 9 13.54 40.73 4.33
N ILE A 10 13.08 40.85 5.58
CA ILE A 10 13.31 39.84 6.63
C ILE A 10 12.76 38.48 6.21
N ALA A 11 11.50 38.43 5.76
CA ALA A 11 10.87 37.20 5.30
C ALA A 11 11.68 36.54 4.16
N SER A 12 12.15 37.34 3.21
CA SER A 12 12.97 36.85 2.10
C SER A 12 14.32 36.28 2.53
N CYS A 13 14.97 36.89 3.53
CA CYS A 13 16.23 36.41 4.08
C CYS A 13 16.03 35.10 4.84
N LEU A 14 14.99 35.02 5.69
CA LEU A 14 14.69 33.81 6.47
C LEU A 14 14.30 32.62 5.59
N CYS A 15 13.51 32.82 4.53
CA CYS A 15 13.16 31.75 3.59
C CYS A 15 14.37 31.22 2.79
N LYS A 16 15.44 31.99 2.66
CA LYS A 16 16.64 31.62 1.90
C LYS A 16 17.76 31.05 2.78
N ILE A 17 17.78 31.38 4.07
CA ILE A 17 18.73 30.84 5.04
C ILE A 17 18.36 29.38 5.35
N GLY A 18 19.29 28.45 5.11
CA GLY A 18 19.11 27.03 5.41
C GLY A 18 18.24 26.23 4.43
N SER A 19 17.65 26.88 3.43
CA SER A 19 16.93 26.22 2.35
C SER A 19 17.91 25.54 1.40
N ASN A 20 18.16 24.24 1.63
CA ASN A 20 18.70 23.37 0.59
C ASN A 20 17.73 23.43 -0.60
N GLN A 21 18.09 24.18 -1.65
CA GLN A 21 17.29 24.28 -2.88
C GLN A 21 17.10 22.90 -3.57
N ASN A 22 17.87 21.90 -3.12
CA ASN A 22 17.80 20.50 -3.51
C ASN A 22 16.98 19.60 -2.56
N ALA A 23 16.30 20.14 -1.54
CA ALA A 23 15.35 19.37 -0.75
C ALA A 23 14.15 19.03 -1.65
N LYS A 24 14.19 17.84 -2.24
CA LYS A 24 13.11 17.28 -3.06
C LYS A 24 11.78 17.51 -2.32
N ARG A 25 10.87 18.25 -2.93
CA ARG A 25 9.49 18.35 -2.46
C ARG A 25 8.92 16.93 -2.40
N GLY A 26 8.74 16.43 -1.19
CA GLY A 26 8.30 15.07 -0.91
C GLY A 26 8.23 14.84 0.60
N ARG A 27 7.31 13.96 1.00
CA ARG A 27 7.12 13.53 2.39
C ARG A 27 8.44 12.96 2.93
N TYR A 28 8.89 13.43 4.10
CA TYR A 28 9.92 12.72 4.86
C TYR A 28 9.36 11.33 5.21
N SER A 29 9.81 10.29 4.51
CA SER A 29 9.51 8.90 4.86
C SER A 29 10.37 8.49 6.06
N ASN A 30 10.12 9.12 7.22
CA ASN A 30 10.58 8.63 8.52
C ASN A 30 9.62 7.57 9.07
N THR A 31 9.24 6.60 8.23
CA THR A 31 8.63 5.36 8.71
C THR A 31 9.70 4.29 8.64
N SER A 32 10.15 3.82 9.81
CA SER A 32 11.09 2.71 9.99
C SER A 32 10.82 1.53 9.04
N ILE A 33 9.54 1.32 8.72
CA ILE A 33 9.03 0.31 7.79
C ILE A 33 9.57 0.48 6.34
N GLU A 34 9.69 1.71 5.83
CA GLU A 34 10.21 1.97 4.48
C GLU A 34 11.71 1.65 4.40
N GLN A 35 12.46 1.93 5.47
CA GLN A 35 13.88 1.57 5.59
C GLN A 35 14.06 0.04 5.65
N MET A 36 13.17 -0.68 6.33
CA MET A 36 13.16 -2.15 6.37
C MET A 36 12.91 -2.76 4.98
N PHE A 37 12.03 -2.17 4.17
CA PHE A 37 11.83 -2.64 2.78
C PHE A 37 12.99 -2.27 1.85
N GLN A 38 13.79 -1.24 2.17
CA GLN A 38 14.95 -0.86 1.38
C GLN A 38 16.17 -1.77 1.61
N THR A 39 16.35 -2.28 2.83
CA THR A 39 17.46 -3.20 3.15
C THR A 39 17.27 -4.59 2.53
N GLU A 40 16.03 -4.97 2.21
CA GLU A 40 15.71 -6.22 1.49
C GLU A 40 15.79 -6.11 -0.04
N ARG A 41 16.19 -4.95 -0.59
CA ARG A 41 16.42 -4.81 -2.03
C ARG A 41 17.71 -5.56 -2.41
N CYS A 42 17.53 -6.85 -2.70
CA CYS A 42 18.34 -7.71 -3.56
C CYS A 42 19.82 -7.33 -3.68
N LYS A 43 20.67 -7.84 -2.77
CA LYS A 43 22.11 -7.94 -3.01
C LYS A 43 22.37 -9.07 -4.02
N GLY A 44 22.24 -8.76 -5.31
CA GLY A 44 22.60 -9.67 -6.39
C GLY A 44 22.30 -9.06 -7.76
N THR A 45 22.90 -9.61 -8.81
CA THR A 45 22.56 -9.40 -10.23
C THR A 45 21.17 -9.99 -10.57
N ALA A 46 20.21 -9.84 -9.66
CA ALA A 46 18.83 -10.15 -9.94
C ALA A 46 18.32 -9.09 -10.90
N GLN A 47 17.97 -9.52 -12.11
CA GLN A 47 17.31 -8.71 -13.12
C GLN A 47 16.24 -7.85 -12.44
N SER A 48 16.32 -6.54 -12.66
CA SER A 48 15.31 -5.57 -12.25
C SER A 48 13.95 -6.09 -12.71
N VAL A 49 13.19 -6.71 -11.80
CA VAL A 49 11.80 -7.07 -12.06
C VAL A 49 11.10 -5.77 -12.47
N PRO A 50 10.47 -5.69 -13.65
CA PRO A 50 9.88 -4.45 -14.11
C PRO A 50 8.86 -3.98 -13.08
N CYS A 51 9.14 -2.82 -12.46
CA CYS A 51 8.35 -2.19 -11.41
C CYS A 51 6.87 -2.04 -11.79
N ASN A 52 6.59 -2.00 -13.10
CA ASN A 52 5.31 -1.61 -13.68
C ASN A 52 4.31 -2.76 -13.91
N ILE A 53 4.59 -3.99 -13.47
CA ILE A 53 3.60 -5.10 -13.49
C ILE A 53 3.46 -5.73 -12.10
N ARG A 54 3.40 -4.91 -11.05
CA ARG A 54 2.84 -5.36 -9.77
C ARG A 54 1.33 -5.53 -9.95
N ARG A 55 0.86 -6.78 -10.11
CA ARG A 55 -0.56 -7.15 -9.97
C ARG A 55 -1.03 -7.15 -8.50
N ASP A 56 -0.21 -6.61 -7.61
CA ASP A 56 -0.42 -6.46 -6.18
C ASP A 56 -1.60 -5.49 -5.95
N GLY A 57 -2.84 -5.99 -6.03
CA GLY A 57 -4.01 -5.13 -5.81
C GLY A 57 -5.37 -5.81 -6.00
N ILE A 58 -5.48 -6.74 -6.94
CA ILE A 58 -6.78 -7.36 -7.31
C ILE A 58 -7.04 -8.65 -6.51
N ASN A 59 -6.03 -9.19 -5.82
CA ASN A 59 -6.18 -10.43 -5.06
C ASN A 59 -6.99 -10.22 -3.79
N HIS A 60 -7.80 -11.20 -3.40
CA HIS A 60 -8.47 -11.18 -2.11
C HIS A 60 -7.48 -11.24 -0.94
N TRP A 61 -7.88 -10.67 0.20
CA TRP A 61 -7.15 -10.76 1.46
C TRP A 61 -7.92 -11.65 2.45
N PRO A 62 -7.58 -12.94 2.58
CA PRO A 62 -8.31 -13.84 3.46
C PRO A 62 -8.08 -13.47 4.92
N ILE A 63 -9.17 -13.32 5.67
CA ILE A 63 -9.20 -13.18 7.13
C ILE A 63 -10.15 -14.22 7.70
N TRP A 64 -9.90 -14.63 8.94
CA TRP A 64 -10.78 -15.54 9.65
C TRP A 64 -11.96 -14.76 10.23
N SER A 65 -13.17 -15.19 9.89
CA SER A 65 -14.41 -14.68 10.46
C SER A 65 -14.76 -15.44 11.74
N GLU A 66 -15.43 -14.79 12.67
CA GLU A 66 -15.98 -15.44 13.87
C GLU A 66 -17.16 -16.36 13.53
N LYS A 67 -17.94 -16.00 12.51
CA LYS A 67 -19.11 -16.76 12.06
C LYS A 67 -18.81 -17.54 10.80
N ARG A 68 -19.48 -18.69 10.66
CA ARG A 68 -19.44 -19.50 9.45
C ARG A 68 -20.34 -18.89 8.38
N ILE A 69 -19.80 -18.61 7.20
CA ILE A 69 -20.48 -17.88 6.11
C ILE A 69 -20.64 -18.81 4.91
N ARG A 70 -21.70 -18.63 4.11
CA ARG A 70 -21.85 -19.33 2.84
C ARG A 70 -20.93 -18.73 1.78
N CYS A 71 -20.30 -19.59 0.97
CA CYS A 71 -19.48 -19.14 -0.15
C CYS A 71 -20.34 -18.42 -1.20
N LYS A 72 -19.94 -17.24 -1.64
CA LYS A 72 -20.64 -16.46 -2.68
C LYS A 72 -20.19 -16.77 -4.12
N PHE A 73 -19.24 -17.69 -4.30
CA PHE A 73 -18.79 -18.08 -5.64
C PHE A 73 -19.92 -18.82 -6.39
N PRO A 74 -20.20 -18.49 -7.67
CA PRO A 74 -21.24 -19.16 -8.44
C PRO A 74 -21.00 -20.68 -8.47
N ASN A 75 -22.07 -21.46 -8.31
CA ASN A 75 -22.04 -22.93 -8.21
C ASN A 75 -21.32 -23.51 -6.98
N CYS A 76 -20.90 -22.70 -5.99
CA CYS A 76 -20.38 -23.19 -4.73
C CYS A 76 -21.44 -23.11 -3.62
N LYS A 77 -21.93 -24.27 -3.14
CA LYS A 77 -22.94 -24.35 -2.06
C LYS A 77 -22.34 -24.51 -0.66
N GLY A 78 -21.02 -24.49 -0.52
CA GLY A 78 -20.38 -24.79 0.76
C GLY A 78 -20.23 -23.60 1.69
N TYR A 79 -19.84 -23.93 2.92
CA TYR A 79 -19.59 -22.98 3.98
C TYR A 79 -18.09 -22.78 4.21
N THR A 80 -17.73 -21.59 4.66
CA THR A 80 -16.36 -21.17 4.91
C THR A 80 -16.29 -20.34 6.19
N GLN A 81 -15.14 -20.36 6.85
CA GLN A 81 -14.84 -19.48 7.97
C GLN A 81 -13.93 -18.31 7.55
N THR A 82 -13.56 -18.25 6.27
CA THR A 82 -12.68 -17.22 5.73
C THR A 82 -13.44 -16.24 4.86
N GLU A 83 -13.25 -14.96 5.10
CA GLU A 83 -13.80 -13.88 4.28
C GLU A 83 -12.68 -12.96 3.76
N CYS A 84 -12.95 -12.22 2.70
CA CYS A 84 -12.01 -11.21 2.23
C CYS A 84 -12.13 -9.93 3.07
N LYS A 85 -11.03 -9.43 3.64
CA LYS A 85 -11.02 -8.16 4.39
C LYS A 85 -11.47 -6.96 3.54
N LYS A 86 -11.14 -6.98 2.25
CA LYS A 86 -11.43 -5.87 1.31
C LYS A 86 -12.91 -5.81 0.94
N CYS A 87 -13.46 -6.93 0.45
CA CYS A 87 -14.82 -6.96 -0.10
C CYS A 87 -15.87 -7.64 0.82
N LYS A 88 -15.44 -8.17 1.98
CA LYS A 88 -16.29 -8.86 2.97
C LYS A 88 -17.11 -10.02 2.39
N VAL A 89 -16.58 -10.66 1.35
CA VAL A 89 -17.18 -11.83 0.70
C VAL A 89 -16.58 -13.10 1.31
N GLY A 90 -17.45 -13.99 1.79
CA GLY A 90 -17.08 -15.34 2.21
C GLY A 90 -16.73 -16.19 0.98
N LEU A 91 -15.49 -16.69 0.93
CA LEU A 91 -15.01 -17.59 -0.11
C LEU A 91 -14.35 -18.80 0.52
N ARG A 92 -14.43 -19.95 -0.15
CA ARG A 92 -13.81 -21.18 0.34
C ARG A 92 -12.29 -21.13 0.11
N TYR A 93 -11.53 -21.41 1.17
CA TYR A 93 -10.07 -21.51 1.12
C TYR A 93 -9.62 -22.92 1.54
N ASN A 94 -9.81 -23.89 0.65
CA ASN A 94 -9.36 -25.27 0.86
C ASN A 94 -8.33 -25.66 -0.21
N LYS A 95 -7.53 -26.71 0.06
CA LYS A 95 -6.56 -27.26 -0.90
C LYS A 95 -7.20 -27.71 -2.22
N VAL A 96 -8.39 -28.30 -2.13
CA VAL A 96 -9.13 -28.86 -3.29
C VAL A 96 -9.97 -27.78 -3.98
N ASN A 97 -10.74 -27.01 -3.21
CA ASN A 97 -11.68 -26.02 -3.72
C ASN A 97 -11.29 -24.63 -3.19
N ASN A 98 -10.58 -23.87 -4.02
CA ASN A 98 -10.12 -22.52 -3.69
C ASN A 98 -10.90 -21.47 -4.52
N CYS A 99 -12.00 -20.98 -3.95
CA CYS A 99 -12.84 -19.97 -4.59
C CYS A 99 -12.20 -18.57 -4.58
N PHE A 100 -11.19 -18.33 -3.74
CA PHE A 100 -10.48 -17.04 -3.69
C PHE A 100 -9.65 -16.74 -4.93
N LYS A 101 -9.26 -17.77 -5.72
CA LYS A 101 -8.52 -17.56 -6.97
C LYS A 101 -9.43 -17.20 -8.15
N ASN A 102 -10.66 -17.69 -8.14
CA ASN A 102 -11.57 -17.61 -9.28
C ASN A 102 -12.60 -16.49 -9.13
N PHE A 103 -12.81 -15.98 -7.92
CA PHE A 103 -13.67 -14.83 -7.67
C PHE A 103 -12.83 -13.54 -7.73
N PRO A 104 -13.26 -12.50 -8.45
CA PRO A 104 -12.59 -11.21 -8.45
C PRO A 104 -12.88 -10.43 -7.14
N CYS A 105 -11.85 -9.78 -6.59
CA CYS A 105 -12.03 -8.86 -5.47
C CYS A 105 -12.39 -7.49 -6.01
N MET A 106 -13.65 -7.08 -5.81
CA MET A 106 -14.13 -5.71 -6.06
C MET A 106 -14.25 -4.93 -4.75
#